data_AF-A0A7V3IUI7-F1
#
_entry.id   AF-A0A7V3IUI7-F1
#
_cell.length_a   1.000
_cell.length_b   1.000
_cell.length_c   1.000
_cell.angle_alpha   90.00
_cell.angle_beta   90.00
_cell.angle_gamma   90.00
#
_symmetry.space_group_name_H-M   'P 1'
#
loop_
_entity.id
_entity.type
_entity.pdbx_description
1 polymer ?
#
loop_
_entity_poly.entity_id
_entity_poly.type
_entity_poly.pdbx_seq_one_letter_code
_entity_poly.pdbx_strand_id
1 'polypeptide(L)'
;MDQNTTKVIIASVLVFLVVVLILVMLLLWAKAKLLPGGKVKIKINGEKEVEVESGASLLSTLSNEKIFLPSACGGGGTCLQCKVKVLKGGGNMLPTEEPNFTLKEKAEGWRLGCQVKVKEDMEIEVPEEVFGVKKWDAKVVSNYNVASFIKEF
;
A
#
# COMPACT_ATOMS: atom_id res chain seq x y z
N MET A 1 -43.07 38.51 -11.91
CA MET A 1 -42.32 37.79 -10.86
C MET A 1 -41.46 38.84 -10.16
N ASP A 2 -41.76 39.15 -8.91
CA ASP A 2 -41.22 40.32 -8.22
C ASP A 2 -39.68 40.32 -8.11
N GLN A 3 -39.06 41.46 -8.44
CA GLN A 3 -37.62 41.71 -8.30
C GLN A 3 -37.10 41.43 -6.88
N ASN A 4 -37.93 41.64 -5.86
CA ASN A 4 -37.57 41.36 -4.47
C ASN A 4 -37.56 39.86 -4.14
N THR A 5 -38.48 39.08 -4.69
CA THR A 5 -38.54 37.62 -4.47
C THR A 5 -37.33 36.93 -5.09
N THR A 6 -36.91 37.33 -6.29
CA THR A 6 -35.68 36.81 -6.92
C THR A 6 -34.42 37.13 -6.10
N LYS A 7 -34.32 38.35 -5.53
CA LYS A 7 -33.19 38.73 -4.66
C LYS A 7 -33.15 37.91 -3.37
N VAL A 8 -34.29 37.65 -2.74
CA VAL A 8 -34.39 36.84 -1.51
C VAL A 8 -33.99 35.38 -1.77
N ILE A 9 -34.44 34.80 -2.90
CA ILE A 9 -34.06 33.44 -3.30
C ILE A 9 -32.55 33.34 -3.57
N ILE A 10 -31.97 34.30 -4.29
CA ILE A 10 -30.52 34.30 -4.56
C ILE A 10 -29.73 34.45 -3.25
N ALA A 11 -30.16 35.34 -2.35
CA ALA A 11 -29.50 35.53 -1.06
C ALA A 11 -29.57 34.28 -0.17
N SER A 12 -30.71 33.60 -0.10
CA SER A 12 -30.85 32.38 0.70
C SER A 12 -30.00 31.24 0.16
N VAL A 13 -29.93 31.07 -1.17
CA VAL A 13 -29.07 30.08 -1.82
C VAL A 13 -27.59 30.39 -1.57
N LEU A 14 -27.17 31.66 -1.66
CA LEU A 14 -25.80 32.08 -1.37
C LEU A 14 -25.39 31.82 0.08
N VAL A 15 -26.25 32.18 1.05
CA VAL A 15 -25.98 31.95 2.46
C VAL A 15 -25.86 30.46 2.75
N PHE A 16 -26.77 29.64 2.22
CA PHE A 16 -26.72 28.19 2.40
C PHE A 16 -25.45 27.58 1.77
N LEU A 17 -25.08 28.01 0.56
CA LEU A 17 -23.86 27.57 -0.11
C LEU A 17 -22.61 27.92 0.71
N VAL A 18 -22.52 29.14 1.24
CA VAL A 18 -21.38 29.58 2.06
C VAL A 18 -21.28 28.74 3.34
N VAL A 19 -22.40 28.47 4.02
CA VAL A 19 -22.41 27.63 5.22
C VAL A 19 -21.92 26.21 4.91
N VAL A 20 -22.38 25.60 3.82
CA VAL A 20 -21.93 24.27 3.39
C VAL A 20 -20.44 24.26 3.05
N LEU A 21 -19.95 25.27 2.33
CA LEU A 21 -18.53 25.38 1.99
C LEU A 21 -17.64 25.55 3.23
N ILE A 22 -18.07 26.35 4.21
CA ILE A 22 -17.37 26.50 5.49
C ILE A 22 -17.30 25.17 6.24
N LEU A 23 -18.41 24.43 6.29
CA LEU A 23 -18.46 23.12 6.94
C LEU A 23 -17.50 22.12 6.27
N VAL A 24 -17.49 22.07 4.93
CA VAL A 24 -16.60 21.19 4.16
C VAL A 24 -15.14 21.58 4.38
N MET A 25 -14.80 22.88 4.37
CA MET A 25 -13.43 23.33 4.66
C MET A 25 -12.98 22.94 6.07
N LEU A 26 -13.85 23.08 7.07
CA LEU A 26 -13.55 22.69 8.45
C LEU A 26 -13.29 21.18 8.55
N LEU A 27 -14.12 20.36 7.89
CA LEU A 27 -13.94 18.90 7.83
C LEU A 27 -12.63 18.49 7.13
N LEU A 28 -12.29 19.14 6.01
CA LEU A 28 -11.03 18.87 5.30
C LEU A 28 -9.80 19.29 6.12
N TRP A 29 -9.87 20.44 6.81
CA TRP A 29 -8.80 20.90 7.69
C TRP A 29 -8.60 19.97 8.90
N ALA A 30 -9.70 19.54 9.54
CA ALA A 30 -9.64 18.56 10.62
C ALA A 30 -9.05 17.24 10.13
N LYS A 31 -9.47 16.75 8.96
CA LYS A 31 -8.91 15.55 8.34
C LYS A 31 -7.41 15.67 8.09
N ALA A 32 -6.96 16.79 7.52
CA ALA A 32 -5.55 17.02 7.21
C ALA A 32 -4.66 17.12 8.46
N LYS A 33 -5.20 17.61 9.59
CA LYS A 33 -4.44 17.76 10.83
C LYS A 33 -4.48 16.52 11.74
N LEU A 34 -5.55 15.73 11.67
CA LEU A 34 -5.76 14.56 12.53
C LEU A 34 -5.34 13.24 11.89
N LEU A 35 -5.35 13.13 10.56
CA LEU A 35 -4.84 11.94 9.90
C LEU A 35 -3.31 12.02 9.79
N PRO A 36 -2.58 10.97 10.21
CA PRO A 36 -1.17 10.84 9.88
C PRO A 36 -1.07 10.65 8.36
N GLY A 37 -0.82 11.74 7.66
CA GLY A 37 -0.60 11.80 6.22
C GLY A 37 0.72 12.49 5.99
N GLY A 38 1.71 11.73 5.55
CA GLY A 38 3.06 12.24 5.33
C GLY A 38 3.92 11.23 4.61
N LYS A 39 5.07 11.71 4.15
CA LYS A 39 6.14 10.82 3.69
C LYS A 39 6.70 10.10 4.91
N VAL A 40 6.80 8.79 4.80
CA VAL A 40 7.38 7.90 5.81
C VAL A 40 8.67 7.32 5.27
N LYS A 41 9.64 7.10 6.15
CA LYS A 41 10.94 6.53 5.82
C LYS A 41 10.95 5.04 6.08
N ILE A 42 11.34 4.29 5.07
CA ILE A 42 11.59 2.85 5.20
C ILE A 42 13.09 2.62 5.06
N LYS A 43 13.72 2.08 6.10
CA LYS A 43 15.08 1.53 6.03
C LYS A 43 15.03 0.07 5.65
N ILE A 44 15.75 -0.29 4.59
CA ILE A 44 15.81 -1.63 4.04
C ILE A 44 17.24 -2.15 4.22
N ASN A 45 17.39 -3.25 4.95
CA ASN A 45 18.66 -3.92 5.27
C ASN A 45 19.72 -3.00 5.92
N GLY A 46 19.31 -1.87 6.53
CA GLY A 46 20.22 -0.90 7.15
C GLY A 46 21.04 -0.05 6.17
N GLU A 47 21.02 -0.36 4.87
CA GLU A 47 21.83 0.33 3.86
C GLU A 47 21.03 1.32 3.01
N LYS A 48 19.76 1.01 2.73
CA LYS A 48 18.93 1.77 1.80
C LYS A 48 17.77 2.44 2.52
N GLU A 49 17.69 3.76 2.46
CA GLU A 49 16.51 4.53 2.89
C GLU A 49 15.68 4.94 1.68
N VAL A 50 14.37 4.71 1.76
CA VAL A 50 13.39 5.20 0.77
C VAL A 50 12.32 6.03 1.47
N GLU A 51 11.99 7.19 0.90
CA GLU A 51 10.88 8.02 1.34
C GLU A 51 9.65 7.71 0.50
N VAL A 52 8.59 7.23 1.14
CA VAL A 52 7.39 6.73 0.45
C VAL A 52 6.12 7.32 1.07
N GLU A 53 5.03 7.28 0.31
CA GLU A 53 3.73 7.74 0.81
C GLU A 53 3.12 6.74 1.80
N SER A 54 2.62 7.26 2.92
CA SER A 54 1.90 6.45 3.91
C SER A 54 0.53 5.97 3.38
N GLY A 55 0.16 4.73 3.71
CA GLY A 55 -1.19 4.17 3.52
C GLY A 55 -1.26 2.93 2.62
N ALA A 56 -0.27 2.74 1.74
CA ALA A 56 -0.17 1.54 0.91
C ALA A 56 0.32 0.32 1.71
N SER A 57 0.18 -0.88 1.12
CA SER A 57 0.84 -2.07 1.68
C SER A 57 2.34 -2.00 1.42
N LEU A 58 3.12 -2.68 2.25
CA LEU A 58 4.56 -2.75 2.10
C LEU A 58 4.95 -3.40 0.75
N LEU A 59 4.19 -4.40 0.29
CA LEU A 59 4.36 -5.01 -1.04
C LEU A 59 4.26 -3.99 -2.18
N SER A 60 3.19 -3.19 -2.21
CA SER A 60 2.98 -2.20 -3.27
C SER A 60 4.01 -1.07 -3.18
N THR A 61 4.36 -0.67 -1.95
CA THR A 61 5.33 0.38 -1.68
C THR A 61 6.73 0.01 -2.18
N LEU A 62 7.19 -1.20 -1.87
CA LEU A 62 8.47 -1.72 -2.36
C LEU A 62 8.47 -1.92 -3.87
N SER A 63 7.36 -2.40 -4.43
CA SER A 63 7.19 -2.56 -5.88
C SER A 63 7.33 -1.23 -6.63
N ASN A 64 6.83 -0.13 -6.07
CA ASN A 64 6.99 1.22 -6.63
C ASN A 64 8.45 1.68 -6.60
N GLU A 65 9.19 1.33 -5.55
CA GLU A 65 10.64 1.56 -5.40
C GLU A 65 11.50 0.55 -6.18
N LYS A 66 10.89 -0.22 -7.10
CA LYS A 66 11.52 -1.25 -7.94
C LYS A 66 12.14 -2.41 -7.15
N ILE A 67 11.64 -2.67 -5.94
CA ILE A 67 12.00 -3.81 -5.10
C ILE A 67 10.83 -4.80 -5.13
N PHE A 68 11.00 -5.90 -5.85
CA PHE A 68 9.91 -6.83 -6.10
C PHE A 68 9.97 -8.01 -5.13
N LEU A 69 9.12 -7.98 -4.10
CA LEU A 69 8.90 -9.15 -3.26
C LEU A 69 8.18 -10.25 -4.05
N PRO A 70 8.54 -11.54 -3.86
CA PRO A 70 7.87 -12.64 -4.52
C PRO A 70 6.40 -12.71 -4.09
N SER A 71 5.49 -12.65 -5.07
CA SER A 71 4.05 -12.63 -4.80
C SER A 71 3.26 -13.23 -5.96
N ALA A 72 2.77 -14.45 -5.79
CA ALA A 72 1.89 -15.10 -6.75
C ALA A 72 0.41 -14.65 -6.65
N CYS A 73 -0.03 -14.20 -5.47
CA CYS A 73 -1.43 -13.86 -5.20
C CYS A 73 -1.79 -12.37 -5.38
N GLY A 74 -0.82 -11.51 -5.75
CA GLY A 74 -1.08 -10.08 -5.92
C GLY A 74 -1.44 -9.32 -4.64
N GLY A 75 -1.22 -9.90 -3.46
CA GLY A 75 -1.47 -9.27 -2.16
C GLY A 75 -2.67 -9.79 -1.37
N GLY A 76 -3.30 -10.87 -1.82
CA GLY A 76 -4.40 -11.53 -1.10
C GLY A 76 -4.01 -12.26 0.18
N GLY A 77 -2.72 -12.31 0.55
CA GLY A 77 -2.26 -12.97 1.78
C GLY A 77 -2.31 -14.51 1.75
N THR A 78 -2.61 -15.12 0.61
CA THR A 78 -2.82 -16.57 0.48
C THR A 78 -1.59 -17.34 -0.02
N CYS A 79 -0.71 -16.71 -0.81
CA CYS A 79 0.47 -17.40 -1.35
C CYS A 79 1.63 -17.54 -0.35
N LEU A 80 1.64 -16.77 0.74
CA LEU A 80 2.67 -16.76 1.79
C LEU A 80 4.12 -16.51 1.33
N GLN A 81 4.32 -16.05 0.09
CA GLN A 81 5.65 -15.81 -0.47
C GLN A 81 6.23 -14.45 -0.11
N CYS A 82 5.39 -13.43 0.11
CA CYS A 82 5.82 -12.07 0.41
C CYS A 82 6.28 -11.90 1.87
N LYS A 83 7.05 -12.86 2.41
CA LYS A 83 7.61 -12.79 3.75
C LYS A 83 8.66 -11.69 3.81
N VAL A 84 8.58 -10.89 4.85
CA VAL A 84 9.53 -9.82 5.16
C VAL A 84 9.68 -9.77 6.67
N LYS A 85 10.87 -9.43 7.14
CA LYS A 85 11.12 -9.27 8.56
C LYS A 85 11.06 -7.79 8.91
N VAL A 86 10.22 -7.44 9.86
CA VAL A 86 9.99 -6.07 10.31
C VAL A 86 10.70 -5.90 11.66
N LEU A 87 11.79 -5.14 11.66
CA LEU A 87 12.61 -4.90 12.86
C LEU A 87 12.00 -3.80 13.74
N LYS A 88 11.40 -2.78 13.12
CA LYS A 88 10.79 -1.65 13.81
C LYS A 88 9.61 -1.10 13.02
N GLY A 89 8.55 -0.70 13.71
CA GLY A 89 7.34 -0.15 13.09
C GLY A 89 6.42 -1.22 12.49
N GLY A 90 5.49 -0.81 11.64
CA GLY A 90 4.57 -1.71 10.92
C GLY A 90 3.38 -2.22 11.77
N GLY A 91 3.27 -1.80 13.03
CA GLY A 91 2.20 -2.19 13.94
C GLY A 91 2.19 -3.67 14.33
N ASN A 92 1.05 -4.13 14.86
CA ASN A 92 0.88 -5.51 15.32
C ASN A 92 0.56 -6.46 14.16
N MET A 93 0.90 -7.73 14.34
CA MET A 93 0.54 -8.81 13.42
C MET A 93 -0.98 -8.92 13.27
N LEU A 94 -1.47 -9.01 12.03
CA LEU A 94 -2.91 -9.15 11.80
C LEU A 94 -3.35 -10.62 12.05
N PRO A 95 -4.59 -10.86 12.52
CA PRO A 95 -5.12 -12.22 12.68
C PRO A 95 -5.14 -13.04 11.38
N THR A 96 -5.14 -12.38 10.23
CA THR A 96 -5.13 -13.00 8.90
C THR A 96 -3.78 -13.59 8.53
N GLU A 97 -2.67 -13.00 9.00
CA GLU A 97 -1.32 -13.49 8.73
C GLU A 97 -0.78 -14.36 9.88
N GLU A 98 -1.24 -14.11 11.10
CA GLU A 98 -0.83 -14.79 12.33
C GLU A 98 -0.76 -16.33 12.27
N PRO A 99 -1.76 -17.05 11.71
CA PRO A 99 -1.71 -18.52 11.66
C PRO A 99 -0.65 -19.08 10.71
N ASN A 100 -0.07 -18.24 9.84
CA ASN A 100 0.89 -18.67 8.83
C ASN A 100 2.35 -18.64 9.31
N PHE A 101 2.58 -18.23 10.57
CA PHE A 101 3.91 -18.12 11.16
C PHE A 101 4.00 -18.89 12.47
N THR A 102 5.17 -19.48 12.70
CA THR A 102 5.53 -20.13 13.97
C THR A 102 5.78 -19.11 15.07
N LEU A 103 5.73 -19.53 16.34
CA LEU A 103 6.04 -18.66 17.48
C LEU A 103 7.44 -18.03 17.40
N LYS A 104 8.42 -18.75 16.86
CA LYS A 104 9.77 -18.23 16.64
C LYS A 104 9.78 -17.14 15.57
N GLU A 105 9.14 -17.39 14.43
CA GLU A 105 9.04 -16.40 13.36
C GLU A 105 8.32 -15.13 13.83
N LYS A 106 7.25 -15.27 14.63
CA LYS A 106 6.56 -14.12 15.23
C LYS A 106 7.48 -13.31 16.16
N ALA A 107 8.30 -13.98 16.97
CA ALA A 107 9.25 -13.33 17.86
C ALA A 107 10.38 -12.61 17.12
N GLU A 108 10.78 -13.15 15.96
CA GLU A 108 11.78 -12.55 15.06
C GLU A 108 11.23 -11.39 14.20
N GLY A 109 9.91 -11.15 14.22
CA GLY A 109 9.26 -10.07 13.49
C GLY A 109 8.90 -10.41 12.04
N TRP A 110 8.75 -11.68 11.69
CA TRP A 110 8.31 -12.08 10.35
C TRP A 110 6.86 -11.73 10.09
N ARG A 111 6.59 -11.12 8.94
CA ARG A 111 5.27 -10.67 8.51
C ARG A 111 5.05 -10.86 7.02
N LEU A 112 3.80 -10.80 6.58
CA LEU A 112 3.45 -10.75 5.17
C LEU A 112 3.46 -9.30 4.68
N GLY A 113 4.42 -8.93 3.85
CA GLY A 113 4.55 -7.58 3.30
C GLY A 113 3.31 -7.08 2.56
N CYS A 114 2.45 -7.98 2.05
CA CYS A 114 1.18 -7.57 1.46
C CYS A 114 0.12 -7.10 2.48
N GLN A 115 0.16 -7.61 3.72
CA GLN A 115 -0.80 -7.29 4.77
C GLN A 115 -0.31 -6.13 5.67
N VAL A 116 0.99 -5.90 5.73
CA VAL A 116 1.58 -4.78 6.48
C VAL A 116 1.27 -3.47 5.78
N LYS A 117 0.64 -2.53 6.50
CA LYS A 117 0.38 -1.16 6.02
C LYS A 117 1.46 -0.21 6.51
N VAL A 118 2.03 0.55 5.60
CA VAL A 118 3.06 1.55 5.93
C VAL A 118 2.37 2.81 6.43
N LYS A 119 2.39 3.06 7.75
CA LYS A 119 1.75 4.23 8.38
C LYS A 119 2.72 5.12 9.16
N GLU A 120 3.88 4.58 9.49
CA GLU A 120 4.94 5.18 10.29
C GLU A 120 6.28 4.74 9.73
N ASP A 121 7.35 5.41 10.16
CA ASP A 121 8.71 5.04 9.79
C ASP A 121 9.00 3.61 10.27
N MET A 122 9.60 2.80 9.40
CA MET A 122 9.83 1.39 9.68
C MET A 122 11.19 0.90 9.17
N GLU A 123 11.71 -0.12 9.85
CA GLU A 123 12.95 -0.79 9.48
C GLU A 123 12.62 -2.23 9.11
N ILE A 124 13.04 -2.66 7.92
CA ILE A 124 12.75 -3.97 7.36
C ILE A 124 14.01 -4.66 6.85
N GLU A 125 13.94 -5.98 6.83
CA GLU A 125 14.97 -6.86 6.29
C GLU A 125 14.35 -7.74 5.20
N VAL A 126 14.92 -7.68 3.99
CA VAL A 126 14.50 -8.42 2.79
C VAL A 126 15.70 -9.15 2.16
N PRO A 127 15.50 -10.34 1.56
CA PRO A 127 16.57 -11.05 0.87
C PRO A 127 17.17 -10.21 -0.26
N GLU A 128 18.50 -10.22 -0.43
CA GLU A 128 19.17 -9.38 -1.45
C GLU A 128 18.78 -9.72 -2.90
N GLU A 129 18.32 -10.95 -3.12
CA GLU A 129 17.87 -11.46 -4.42
C GLU A 129 16.76 -10.58 -5.04
N VAL A 130 15.94 -9.92 -4.22
CA VAL A 130 14.81 -9.10 -4.69
C VAL A 130 15.24 -7.77 -5.32
N PHE A 131 16.48 -7.32 -5.11
CA PHE A 131 17.00 -6.08 -5.71
C PHE A 131 17.40 -6.23 -7.18
N GLY A 132 17.64 -7.46 -7.65
CA GLY A 132 18.13 -7.75 -9.00
C GLY A 132 17.03 -8.00 -10.05
N VAL A 133 15.76 -8.01 -9.65
CA VAL A 133 14.66 -8.42 -10.53
C VAL A 133 14.39 -7.36 -11.60
N LYS A 134 14.45 -7.76 -12.88
CA LYS A 134 14.14 -6.92 -14.04
C LYS A 134 12.98 -7.52 -14.82
N LYS A 135 12.14 -6.66 -15.38
CA LYS A 135 11.14 -7.07 -16.37
C LYS A 135 11.84 -7.31 -17.70
N TRP A 136 11.51 -8.43 -18.34
CA TRP A 136 12.01 -8.80 -19.65
C TRP A 136 10.83 -8.98 -20.60
N ASP A 137 10.87 -8.31 -21.74
CA ASP A 137 9.94 -8.56 -22.83
C ASP A 137 10.50 -9.67 -23.71
N ALA A 138 9.82 -10.81 -23.73
CA ALA A 138 10.24 -12.00 -24.48
C ALA A 138 9.25 -12.31 -25.60
N LYS A 139 9.75 -12.83 -26.72
CA LYS A 139 8.94 -13.33 -27.85
C LYS A 139 8.96 -14.85 -27.84
N VAL A 140 7.78 -15.47 -27.82
CA VAL A 140 7.64 -16.93 -27.91
C VAL A 140 8.18 -17.40 -29.26
N VAL A 141 9.17 -18.30 -29.23
CA VAL A 141 9.83 -18.83 -30.45
C VAL A 141 9.09 -20.06 -30.97
N SER A 142 8.64 -20.93 -30.08
CA SER A 142 7.91 -22.17 -30.40
C SER A 142 6.85 -22.47 -29.35
N ASN A 143 5.83 -23.23 -29.72
CA ASN A 143 4.82 -23.73 -28.78
C ASN A 143 4.26 -25.05 -29.32
N TYR A 144 4.87 -26.17 -28.98
CA TYR A 144 4.40 -27.49 -29.41
C TYR A 144 4.00 -28.37 -28.22
N ASN A 145 3.10 -29.32 -28.48
CA ASN A 145 2.60 -30.23 -27.45
C ASN A 145 3.60 -31.39 -27.28
N VAL A 146 4.11 -31.57 -26.06
CA VAL A 146 4.94 -32.72 -25.68
C VAL A 146 4.05 -33.88 -25.22
N ALA A 147 2.89 -33.58 -24.64
CA ALA A 147 1.86 -34.53 -24.26
C ALA A 147 0.46 -33.88 -24.37
N SER A 148 -0.61 -34.63 -24.09
CA SER A 148 -2.01 -34.14 -24.19
C SER A 148 -2.26 -32.82 -23.44
N PHE A 149 -1.54 -32.58 -22.33
CA PHE A 149 -1.68 -31.39 -21.49
C PHE A 149 -0.34 -30.70 -21.14
N ILE A 150 0.75 -30.99 -21.87
CA ILE A 150 2.07 -30.38 -21.64
C ILE A 150 2.56 -29.72 -22.92
N LYS A 151 2.95 -28.44 -22.81
CA LYS A 151 3.53 -27.63 -23.89
C LYS A 151 4.91 -27.15 -23.50
N GLU A 152 5.82 -27.16 -24.45
CA GLU A 152 7.12 -26.51 -24.34
C GLU A 152 7.05 -25.17 -25.09
N PHE A 153 7.38 -24.07 -24.40
CA PHE A 153 7.24 -22.70 -24.89
C PHE A 153 8.38 -21.79 -24.39
#